data_AF-A0A0F3QI21-F1
#
_entry.id   AF-A0A0F3QI21-F1
#
_cell.length_a   1.000
_cell.length_b   1.000
_cell.length_c   1.000
_cell.angle_alpha   90.00
_cell.angle_beta   90.00
_cell.angle_gamma   90.00
#
_symmetry.space_group_name_H-M   'P 1'
#
loop_
_entity.id
_entity.type
_entity.pdbx_description
1 polymer ?
#
loop_
_entity_poly.entity_id
_entity_poly.type
_entity_poly.pdbx_seq_one_letter_code
_entity_poly.pdbx_strand_id
1 'polypeptide(L)'
;MISRYLDLKKEAEAFSQELSKNVIYSDIKIALEKQIFDSEEEIKNRNYTDYGVQIPILEKALELSKQDKKAIDIELARAKSAYENEKRISKQLASILNEKSEYNEIKQKLNQEIESASYGINDTSTKNDYQTATLKLQNAIKEAKEAKNIKDKQILTLEEAKAKYESKVAEALKLSDDLNKYNYQQLKQDFDKKFKTIKETISDSSSREDYLSAIEKLDELMKESGEK
;
A
#
# COMPACT_ATOMS: atom_id res chain seq x y z
N MET A 1 58.03 8.75 13.49
CA MET A 1 57.04 7.67 13.71
C MET A 1 56.03 8.01 14.81
N ILE A 2 56.48 8.45 16.00
CA ILE A 2 55.58 8.84 17.11
C ILE A 2 54.53 9.89 16.71
N SER A 3 54.93 11.00 16.06
CA SER A 3 53.97 12.03 15.62
C SER A 3 52.88 11.48 14.70
N ARG A 4 53.27 10.67 13.69
CA ARG A 4 52.33 10.04 12.75
C ARG A 4 51.32 9.14 13.48
N TYR A 5 51.79 8.36 14.45
CA TYR A 5 50.89 7.54 15.26
C TYR A 5 49.89 8.38 16.07
N LEU A 6 50.36 9.44 16.72
CA LEU A 6 49.49 10.32 17.51
C LEU A 6 48.43 11.02 16.65
N ASP A 7 48.81 11.49 15.46
CA ASP A 7 47.88 12.11 14.51
C ASP A 7 46.81 11.11 14.03
N LEU A 8 47.24 9.90 13.67
CA LEU A 8 46.34 8.81 13.24
C LEU A 8 45.39 8.38 14.36
N LYS A 9 45.90 8.23 15.58
CA LYS A 9 45.09 7.92 16.76
C LYS A 9 44.01 8.98 16.96
N LYS A 10 44.38 10.26 16.91
CA LYS A 10 43.44 11.37 17.05
C LYS A 10 42.36 11.35 15.96
N GLU A 11 42.73 11.01 14.73
CA GLU A 11 41.78 10.84 13.63
C GLU A 11 40.81 9.67 13.90
N ALA A 12 41.32 8.52 14.35
CA ALA A 12 40.50 7.36 14.66
C ALA A 12 39.55 7.61 15.84
N GLU A 13 40.01 8.30 16.89
CA GLU A 13 39.18 8.75 18.01
C GLU A 13 38.08 9.71 17.54
N ALA A 14 38.42 10.69 16.71
CA ALA A 14 37.45 11.63 16.16
C ALA A 14 36.38 10.92 15.30
N PHE A 15 36.79 9.94 14.50
CA PHE A 15 35.86 9.12 13.72
C PHE A 15 34.97 8.23 14.60
N SER A 16 35.52 7.63 15.67
CA SER A 16 34.71 6.91 16.67
C SER A 16 33.64 7.81 17.30
N GLN A 17 33.99 9.06 17.63
CA GLN A 17 33.03 10.05 18.13
C GLN A 17 31.96 10.41 17.10
N GLU A 18 32.29 10.46 15.81
CA GLU A 18 31.30 10.62 14.74
C GLU A 18 30.31 9.45 14.71
N LEU A 19 30.82 8.21 14.75
CA LEU A 19 30.00 7.00 14.76
C LEU A 19 29.05 6.97 15.97
N SER A 20 29.46 7.53 17.12
CA SER A 20 28.64 7.60 18.34
C SER A 20 27.35 8.41 18.20
N LYS A 21 27.26 9.28 17.18
CA LYS A 21 26.06 10.11 16.94
C LYS A 21 24.86 9.29 16.49
N ASN A 22 25.05 8.07 15.99
CA ASN A 22 23.95 7.22 15.55
C ASN A 22 24.22 5.75 15.92
N VAL A 23 23.27 5.16 16.65
CA VAL A 23 23.35 3.78 17.15
C VAL A 23 23.55 2.75 16.04
N ILE A 24 23.15 3.04 14.79
CA ILE A 24 23.36 2.14 13.64
C ILE A 24 24.84 1.82 13.37
N TYR A 25 25.76 2.62 13.90
CA TYR A 25 27.20 2.43 13.75
C TYR A 25 27.87 1.81 14.99
N SER A 26 27.09 1.29 15.95
CA SER A 26 27.62 0.75 17.21
C SER A 26 28.73 -0.27 17.01
N ASP A 27 28.55 -1.18 16.06
CA ASP A 27 29.47 -2.30 15.86
C ASP A 27 30.80 -1.83 15.27
N ILE A 28 30.74 -0.88 14.32
CA ILE A 28 31.93 -0.22 13.75
C ILE A 28 32.67 0.54 14.85
N LYS A 29 31.92 1.30 15.67
CA LYS A 29 32.49 2.08 16.78
C LYS A 29 33.24 1.17 17.76
N ILE A 30 32.61 0.11 18.22
CA ILE A 30 33.19 -0.85 19.19
C ILE A 30 34.46 -1.49 18.60
N ALA A 31 34.42 -1.91 17.34
CA ALA A 31 35.57 -2.50 16.67
C ALA A 31 36.74 -1.52 16.56
N LEU A 32 36.48 -0.26 16.20
CA LEU A 32 37.51 0.78 16.08
C LEU A 32 38.09 1.17 17.44
N GLU A 33 37.25 1.35 18.47
CA GLU A 33 37.70 1.66 19.84
C GLU A 33 38.59 0.56 20.41
N LYS A 34 38.25 -0.70 20.13
CA LYS A 34 39.10 -1.84 20.49
C LYS A 34 40.46 -1.78 19.81
N GLN A 35 40.52 -1.48 18.51
CA GLN A 35 41.80 -1.37 17.78
C GLN A 35 42.66 -0.21 18.29
N ILE A 36 42.05 0.93 18.63
CA ILE A 36 42.76 2.05 19.27
C ILE A 36 43.36 1.60 20.61
N PHE A 37 42.56 0.94 21.46
CA PHE A 37 42.99 0.45 22.77
C PHE A 37 44.12 -0.59 22.66
N ASP A 38 43.94 -1.63 21.84
CA ASP A 38 44.92 -2.71 21.65
C ASP A 38 46.26 -2.15 21.14
N SER A 39 46.21 -1.20 20.19
CA SER A 39 47.37 -0.52 19.65
C SER A 39 48.13 0.30 20.71
N GLU A 40 47.41 0.99 21.60
CA GLU A 40 48.03 1.72 22.72
C GLU A 40 48.71 0.82 23.73
N GLU A 41 48.07 -0.30 24.07
CA GLU A 41 48.62 -1.26 25.03
C GLU A 41 49.90 -1.92 24.50
N GLU A 42 49.95 -2.29 23.21
CA GLU A 42 51.17 -2.84 22.60
C GLU A 42 52.34 -1.83 22.61
N ILE A 43 52.06 -0.55 22.35
CA ILE A 43 53.08 0.52 22.41
C ILE A 43 53.61 0.73 23.84
N LYS A 44 52.74 0.66 24.86
CA LYS A 44 53.17 0.78 26.26
C LYS A 44 54.03 -0.41 26.70
N ASN A 45 53.71 -1.61 26.21
CA ASN A 45 54.37 -2.85 26.63
C ASN A 45 55.71 -3.11 25.92
N ARG A 46 56.01 -2.46 24.79
CA ARG A 46 57.23 -2.68 24.01
C ARG A 46 58.10 -1.41 23.94
N ASN A 47 59.34 -1.50 24.43
CA ASN A 47 60.32 -0.42 24.40
C ASN A 47 60.57 0.11 22.96
N TYR A 48 59.91 1.21 22.61
CA TYR A 48 60.20 2.17 21.52
C TYR A 48 60.13 1.70 20.04
N THR A 49 60.12 0.40 19.72
CA THR A 49 60.15 -0.12 18.33
C THR A 49 58.80 -0.44 17.69
N ASP A 50 57.68 -0.34 18.41
CA ASP A 50 56.41 -0.91 17.93
C ASP A 50 55.53 0.04 17.09
N TYR A 51 55.84 1.34 17.06
CA TYR A 51 55.09 2.32 16.25
C TYR A 51 55.05 1.97 14.76
N GLY A 52 56.11 1.37 14.21
CA GLY A 52 56.16 0.97 12.81
C GLY A 52 55.20 -0.16 12.45
N VAL A 53 54.81 -0.99 13.42
CA VAL A 53 53.86 -2.08 13.28
C VAL A 53 52.43 -1.61 13.57
N GLN A 54 52.26 -0.78 14.59
CA GLN A 54 50.92 -0.32 14.98
C GLN A 54 50.33 0.74 14.04
N ILE A 55 51.16 1.59 13.42
CA ILE A 55 50.69 2.55 12.40
C ILE A 55 49.88 1.86 11.29
N PRO A 56 50.40 0.87 10.54
CA PRO A 56 49.64 0.25 9.46
C PRO A 56 48.42 -0.55 9.96
N ILE A 57 48.44 -1.09 11.19
CA ILE A 57 47.29 -1.77 11.81
C ILE A 57 46.15 -0.77 12.03
N LEU A 58 46.46 0.36 12.67
CA LEU A 58 45.46 1.39 12.97
C LEU A 58 44.99 2.12 11.70
N GLU A 59 45.87 2.34 10.71
CA GLU A 59 45.50 2.88 9.38
C GLU A 59 44.47 1.97 8.71
N LYS A 60 44.73 0.67 8.69
CA LYS A 60 43.81 -0.32 8.12
C LYS A 60 42.49 -0.40 8.88
N ALA A 61 42.52 -0.36 10.22
CA ALA A 61 41.31 -0.38 11.04
C ALA A 61 40.41 0.84 10.78
N LEU A 62 41.02 2.03 10.69
CA LEU A 62 40.31 3.27 10.36
C LEU A 62 39.76 3.24 8.93
N GLU A 63 40.54 2.77 7.96
CA GLU A 63 40.09 2.62 6.58
C GLU A 63 38.88 1.68 6.46
N LEU A 64 38.96 0.49 7.07
CA LEU A 64 37.86 -0.47 7.09
C LEU A 64 36.62 0.12 7.75
N SER A 65 36.78 0.81 8.88
CA SER A 65 35.66 1.44 9.59
C SER A 65 34.96 2.52 8.73
N LYS A 66 35.73 3.30 7.95
CA LYS A 66 35.18 4.26 6.97
C LYS A 66 34.45 3.56 5.82
N GLN A 67 34.99 2.45 5.32
CA GLN A 67 34.35 1.65 4.26
C GLN A 67 33.04 1.02 4.76
N ASP A 68 33.03 0.45 5.96
CA ASP A 68 31.86 -0.16 6.57
C ASP A 68 30.75 0.88 6.82
N LYS A 69 31.12 2.06 7.33
CA LYS A 69 30.15 3.16 7.51
C LYS A 69 29.50 3.52 6.17
N LYS A 70 30.32 3.69 5.13
CA LYS A 70 29.83 4.01 3.78
C LYS A 70 28.91 2.91 3.23
N ALA A 71 29.20 1.65 3.49
CA ALA A 71 28.34 0.54 3.09
C ALA A 71 26.97 0.62 3.79
N ILE A 72 26.95 0.84 5.12
CA ILE A 72 25.71 1.04 5.89
C ILE A 72 24.92 2.24 5.34
N ASP A 73 25.57 3.38 5.09
CA ASP A 73 24.95 4.58 4.52
C ASP A 73 24.24 4.28 3.19
N ILE A 74 24.89 3.52 2.29
CA ILE A 74 24.33 3.15 0.99
C ILE A 74 23.11 2.24 1.15
N GLU A 75 23.19 1.23 2.00
CA GLU A 75 22.07 0.31 2.23
C GLU A 75 20.88 1.00 2.88
N LEU A 76 21.13 1.87 3.84
CA LEU A 76 20.10 2.67 4.50
C LEU A 76 19.41 3.61 3.52
N ALA A 77 20.18 4.31 2.67
CA ALA A 77 19.63 5.17 1.63
C ALA A 77 18.73 4.40 0.65
N ARG A 78 19.14 3.20 0.25
CA ARG A 78 18.32 2.32 -0.62
C ARG A 78 17.03 1.90 0.07
N ALA A 79 17.09 1.46 1.33
CA ALA A 79 15.91 1.05 2.09
C ALA A 79 14.93 2.22 2.29
N LYS A 80 15.44 3.41 2.65
CA LYS A 80 14.65 4.64 2.78
C LYS A 80 13.99 5.02 1.46
N SER A 81 14.73 4.97 0.35
CA SER A 81 14.19 5.26 -0.97
C SER A 81 13.09 4.28 -1.40
N ALA A 82 13.24 2.98 -1.09
CA ALA A 82 12.21 1.99 -1.37
C ALA A 82 10.93 2.26 -0.58
N TYR A 83 11.06 2.53 0.72
CA TYR A 83 9.94 2.91 1.58
C TYR A 83 9.20 4.15 1.08
N GLU A 84 9.92 5.23 0.77
CA GLU A 84 9.29 6.47 0.28
C GLU A 84 8.60 6.28 -1.07
N ASN A 85 9.14 5.43 -1.94
CA ASN A 85 8.48 5.09 -3.19
C ASN A 85 7.15 4.34 -2.96
N GLU A 86 7.14 3.30 -2.12
CA GLU A 86 5.90 2.57 -1.80
C GLU A 86 4.88 3.46 -1.08
N LYS A 87 5.34 4.33 -0.17
CA LYS A 87 4.49 5.31 0.52
C LYS A 87 3.84 6.30 -0.46
N ARG A 88 4.56 6.70 -1.49
CA ARG A 88 4.02 7.54 -2.57
C ARG A 88 2.98 6.76 -3.38
N ILE A 89 3.26 5.51 -3.76
CA ILE A 89 2.33 4.65 -4.51
C ILE A 89 1.04 4.42 -3.72
N SER A 90 1.14 4.13 -2.42
CA SER A 90 -0.03 3.89 -1.56
C SER A 90 -0.90 5.14 -1.43
N LYS A 91 -0.30 6.33 -1.27
CA LYS A 91 -1.02 7.61 -1.28
C LYS A 91 -1.70 7.91 -2.62
N GLN A 92 -1.03 7.60 -3.74
CA GLN A 92 -1.64 7.73 -5.07
C GLN A 92 -2.86 6.81 -5.21
N LEU A 93 -2.76 5.56 -4.76
CA LEU A 93 -3.89 4.63 -4.77
C LEU A 93 -5.05 5.13 -3.88
N ALA A 94 -4.76 5.64 -2.69
CA ALA A 94 -5.78 6.22 -1.82
C ALA A 94 -6.49 7.43 -2.45
N SER A 95 -5.78 8.22 -3.27
CA SER A 95 -6.38 9.32 -4.05
C SER A 95 -7.30 8.81 -5.14
N ILE A 96 -6.91 7.76 -5.88
CA ILE A 96 -7.77 7.14 -6.91
C ILE A 96 -9.05 6.59 -6.29
N LEU A 97 -8.95 5.95 -5.12
CA LEU A 97 -10.11 5.43 -4.38
C LEU A 97 -11.04 6.54 -3.85
N ASN A 98 -10.62 7.81 -3.88
CA ASN A 98 -11.44 8.95 -3.46
C ASN A 98 -12.42 9.43 -4.55
N GLU A 99 -12.27 8.97 -5.80
CA GLU A 99 -13.08 9.45 -6.92
C GLU A 99 -14.54 8.99 -6.85
N LYS A 100 -14.81 7.88 -6.15
CA LYS A 100 -16.15 7.27 -6.04
C LYS A 100 -16.41 6.79 -4.61
N SER A 101 -17.61 7.05 -4.10
CA SER A 101 -17.98 6.72 -2.71
C SER A 101 -18.05 5.21 -2.46
N GLU A 102 -18.25 4.42 -3.51
CA GLU A 102 -18.30 2.96 -3.50
C GLU A 102 -16.98 2.32 -3.03
N TYR A 103 -15.86 3.06 -3.07
CA TYR A 103 -14.55 2.58 -2.62
C TYR A 103 -14.15 3.08 -1.22
N ASN A 104 -15.02 3.79 -0.50
CA ASN A 104 -14.69 4.43 0.79
C ASN A 104 -14.10 3.45 1.81
N GLU A 105 -14.64 2.24 1.92
CA GLU A 105 -14.13 1.23 2.86
C GLU A 105 -12.71 0.77 2.52
N ILE A 106 -12.44 0.55 1.22
CA ILE A 106 -11.11 0.14 0.72
C ILE A 106 -10.09 1.25 1.02
N LYS A 107 -10.47 2.51 0.77
CA LYS A 107 -9.66 3.68 1.08
C LYS A 107 -9.36 3.80 2.57
N GLN A 108 -10.38 3.65 3.42
CA GLN A 108 -10.22 3.75 4.87
C GLN A 108 -9.23 2.70 5.38
N LYS A 109 -9.38 1.45 4.94
CA LYS A 109 -8.43 0.37 5.29
C LYS A 109 -7.02 0.69 4.81
N LEU A 110 -6.87 1.12 3.55
CA LEU A 110 -5.55 1.48 3.00
C LEU A 110 -4.88 2.61 3.80
N ASN A 111 -5.62 3.66 4.18
CA ASN A 111 -5.08 4.76 4.98
C ASN A 111 -4.62 4.30 6.37
N GLN A 112 -5.39 3.44 7.04
CA GLN A 112 -5.00 2.85 8.32
C GLN A 112 -3.70 2.05 8.20
N GLU A 113 -3.56 1.25 7.14
CA GLU A 113 -2.34 0.49 6.90
C GLU A 113 -1.13 1.40 6.56
N ILE A 114 -1.34 2.50 5.84
CA ILE A 114 -0.29 3.50 5.58
C ILE A 114 0.21 4.13 6.89
N GLU A 115 -0.72 4.51 7.77
CA GLU A 115 -0.40 5.06 9.10
C GLU A 115 0.36 4.04 9.95
N SER A 116 -0.13 2.80 10.02
CA SER A 116 0.51 1.68 10.72
C SER A 116 1.91 1.38 10.20
N ALA A 117 2.11 1.37 8.89
CA ALA A 117 3.42 1.14 8.29
C ALA A 117 4.39 2.31 8.49
N SER A 118 3.88 3.53 8.62
CA SER A 118 4.69 4.74 8.85
C SER A 118 4.99 4.99 10.32
N TYR A 119 4.34 4.28 11.24
CA TYR A 119 4.49 4.47 12.66
C TYR A 119 5.93 4.19 13.10
N GLY A 120 6.57 5.18 13.74
CA GLY A 120 7.94 5.07 14.24
C GLY A 120 9.04 5.24 13.20
N ILE A 121 8.72 5.39 11.91
CA ILE A 121 9.73 5.65 10.86
C ILE A 121 10.21 7.10 10.93
N ASN A 122 11.51 7.29 11.11
CA ASN A 122 12.16 8.59 11.24
C ASN A 122 13.64 8.53 10.81
N ASP A 123 14.39 9.63 10.99
CA ASP A 123 15.78 9.73 10.53
C ASP A 123 16.79 8.86 11.32
N THR A 124 16.37 8.28 12.45
CA THR A 124 17.17 7.30 13.22
C THR A 124 16.78 5.85 12.94
N SER A 125 15.79 5.61 12.07
CA SER A 125 15.35 4.27 11.71
C SER A 125 16.45 3.47 11.01
N THR A 126 16.49 2.18 11.31
CA THR A 126 17.43 1.23 10.71
C THR A 126 16.97 0.79 9.32
N LYS A 127 17.88 0.14 8.58
CA LYS A 127 17.56 -0.55 7.33
C LYS A 127 16.37 -1.51 7.50
N ASN A 128 16.34 -2.27 8.59
CA ASN A 128 15.30 -3.27 8.84
C ASN A 128 13.93 -2.63 9.12
N ASP A 129 13.91 -1.47 9.78
CA ASP A 129 12.67 -0.72 10.01
C ASP A 129 12.06 -0.27 8.68
N TYR A 130 12.87 0.33 7.80
CA TYR A 130 12.44 0.73 6.46
C TYR A 130 12.00 -0.47 5.62
N GLN A 131 12.71 -1.59 5.66
CA GLN A 131 12.33 -2.82 4.93
C GLN A 131 11.00 -3.38 5.43
N THR A 132 10.79 -3.42 6.74
CA THR A 132 9.55 -3.89 7.35
C THR A 132 8.37 -2.99 6.96
N ALA A 133 8.56 -1.66 7.04
CA ALA A 133 7.55 -0.69 6.61
C ALA A 133 7.24 -0.80 5.12
N THR A 134 8.26 -1.00 4.28
CA THR A 134 8.11 -1.22 2.82
C THR A 134 7.21 -2.43 2.55
N LEU A 135 7.48 -3.57 3.20
CA LEU A 135 6.70 -4.79 3.00
C LEU A 135 5.22 -4.61 3.43
N LYS A 136 4.98 -3.93 4.55
CA LYS A 136 3.61 -3.59 4.98
C LYS A 136 2.87 -2.77 3.93
N LEU A 137 3.52 -1.74 3.38
CA LEU A 137 2.93 -0.91 2.32
C LEU A 137 2.65 -1.71 1.05
N GLN A 138 3.56 -2.58 0.62
CA GLN A 138 3.37 -3.44 -0.55
C GLN A 138 2.16 -4.37 -0.39
N ASN A 139 2.01 -4.98 0.79
CA ASN A 139 0.86 -5.83 1.10
C ASN A 139 -0.45 -5.02 1.09
N ALA A 140 -0.47 -3.85 1.74
CA ALA A 140 -1.63 -2.96 1.75
C ALA A 140 -2.04 -2.50 0.34
N ILE A 141 -1.07 -2.16 -0.51
CA ILE A 141 -1.29 -1.81 -1.91
C ILE A 141 -1.90 -2.99 -2.68
N LYS A 142 -1.37 -4.20 -2.49
CA LYS A 142 -1.86 -5.41 -3.15
C LYS A 142 -3.32 -5.69 -2.76
N GLU A 143 -3.61 -5.71 -1.46
CA GLU A 143 -4.97 -5.94 -0.95
C GLU A 143 -5.95 -4.89 -1.47
N ALA A 144 -5.58 -3.61 -1.45
CA ALA A 144 -6.44 -2.53 -1.93
C ALA A 144 -6.73 -2.65 -3.43
N LYS A 145 -5.74 -3.06 -4.25
CA LYS A 145 -5.94 -3.31 -5.69
C LYS A 145 -6.86 -4.50 -5.95
N GLU A 146 -6.69 -5.59 -5.20
CA GLU A 146 -7.54 -6.78 -5.32
C GLU A 146 -8.99 -6.46 -4.91
N ALA A 147 -9.18 -5.77 -3.78
CA ALA A 147 -10.49 -5.31 -3.32
C ALA A 147 -11.16 -4.38 -4.33
N LYS A 148 -10.40 -3.44 -4.91
CA LYS A 148 -10.92 -2.53 -5.95
C LYS A 148 -11.38 -3.32 -7.17
N ASN A 149 -10.60 -4.28 -7.66
CA ASN A 149 -10.98 -5.11 -8.81
C ASN A 149 -12.25 -5.93 -8.54
N ILE A 150 -12.43 -6.45 -7.33
CA ILE A 150 -13.66 -7.14 -6.95
C ILE A 150 -14.84 -6.17 -6.97
N LYS A 151 -14.67 -4.98 -6.41
CA LYS A 151 -15.71 -3.94 -6.38
C LYS A 151 -16.08 -3.46 -7.79
N ASP A 152 -15.10 -3.27 -8.66
CA ASP A 152 -15.31 -2.90 -10.07
C ASP A 152 -16.19 -3.94 -10.78
N LYS A 153 -15.91 -5.23 -10.58
CA LYS A 153 -16.74 -6.31 -11.14
C LYS A 153 -18.17 -6.28 -10.59
N GLN A 154 -18.34 -6.07 -9.29
CA GLN A 154 -19.67 -5.96 -8.68
C GLN A 154 -20.48 -4.80 -9.28
N ILE A 155 -19.86 -3.63 -9.42
CA ILE A 155 -20.48 -2.44 -10.04
C ILE A 155 -20.92 -2.77 -11.47
N LEU A 156 -20.03 -3.36 -12.29
CA LEU A 156 -20.36 -3.73 -13.67
C LEU A 156 -21.55 -4.69 -13.74
N THR A 157 -21.56 -5.74 -12.92
CA THR A 157 -22.68 -6.70 -12.91
C THR A 157 -24.01 -6.08 -12.47
N LEU A 158 -23.98 -5.07 -11.61
CA LEU A 158 -25.17 -4.32 -11.20
C LEU A 158 -25.66 -3.42 -12.33
N GLU A 159 -24.76 -2.70 -13.00
CA GLU A 159 -25.07 -1.86 -14.16
C GLU A 159 -25.68 -2.68 -15.32
N GLU A 160 -25.16 -3.87 -15.58
CA GLU A 160 -25.74 -4.80 -16.56
C GLU A 160 -27.17 -5.24 -16.18
N ALA A 161 -27.41 -5.54 -14.90
CA ALA A 161 -28.74 -5.90 -14.42
C ALA A 161 -29.73 -4.73 -14.53
N LYS A 162 -29.28 -3.50 -14.21
CA LYS A 162 -30.05 -2.26 -14.39
C LYS A 162 -30.43 -2.06 -15.86
N ALA A 163 -29.47 -2.15 -16.78
CA ALA A 163 -29.72 -1.97 -18.21
C ALA A 163 -30.71 -3.01 -18.76
N LYS A 164 -30.58 -4.28 -18.35
CA LYS A 164 -31.54 -5.34 -18.72
C LYS A 164 -32.94 -5.07 -18.20
N TYR A 165 -33.05 -4.63 -16.95
CA TYR A 165 -34.32 -4.25 -16.34
C TYR A 165 -34.97 -3.09 -17.08
N GLU A 166 -34.21 -2.03 -17.40
CA GLU A 166 -34.71 -0.89 -18.18
C GLU A 166 -35.21 -1.30 -19.57
N SER A 167 -34.51 -2.21 -20.26
CA SER A 167 -34.98 -2.78 -21.52
C SER A 167 -36.32 -3.51 -21.35
N LYS A 168 -36.46 -4.31 -20.28
CA LYS A 168 -37.71 -5.04 -19.99
C LYS A 168 -38.86 -4.12 -19.61
N VAL A 169 -38.58 -3.04 -18.90
CA VAL A 169 -39.56 -1.98 -18.61
C VAL A 169 -40.03 -1.34 -19.91
N ALA A 170 -39.14 -1.10 -20.89
CA ALA A 170 -39.51 -0.55 -22.19
C ALA A 170 -40.37 -1.52 -23.02
N GLU A 171 -40.03 -2.82 -23.02
CA GLU A 171 -40.84 -3.89 -23.63
C GLU A 171 -42.26 -3.93 -23.02
N ALA A 172 -42.36 -3.92 -21.69
CA ALA A 172 -43.64 -3.95 -20.98
C ALA A 172 -44.49 -2.70 -21.25
N LEU A 173 -43.88 -1.52 -21.33
CA LEU A 173 -44.57 -0.28 -21.72
C LEU A 173 -45.18 -0.39 -23.12
N LYS A 174 -44.39 -0.90 -24.09
CA LYS A 174 -44.87 -1.10 -25.45
C LYS A 174 -46.03 -2.08 -25.52
N LEU A 175 -45.99 -3.17 -24.74
CA LEU A 175 -47.10 -4.13 -24.67
C LEU A 175 -48.37 -3.49 -24.10
N SER A 176 -48.26 -2.66 -23.05
CA SER A 176 -49.41 -1.90 -22.52
C SER A 176 -50.04 -1.00 -23.59
N ASP A 177 -49.21 -0.29 -24.35
CA ASP A 177 -49.69 0.57 -25.45
C ASP A 177 -50.39 -0.24 -26.56
N ASP A 178 -49.84 -1.40 -26.92
CA ASP A 178 -50.43 -2.29 -27.92
C ASP A 178 -51.78 -2.87 -27.44
N LEU A 179 -51.92 -3.22 -26.15
CA LEU A 179 -53.20 -3.68 -25.57
C LEU A 179 -54.31 -2.62 -25.68
N ASN A 180 -53.94 -1.33 -25.65
CA ASN A 180 -54.88 -0.23 -25.84
C ASN A 180 -55.47 -0.19 -27.25
N LYS A 181 -54.68 -0.61 -28.25
CA LYS A 181 -55.03 -0.54 -29.68
C LYS A 181 -56.11 -1.56 -30.08
N TYR A 182 -56.20 -2.69 -29.39
CA TYR A 182 -57.10 -3.80 -29.74
C TYR A 182 -58.35 -3.91 -28.83
N ASN A 183 -58.68 -2.85 -28.09
CA ASN A 183 -59.87 -2.75 -27.24
C ASN A 183 -59.92 -3.74 -26.04
N TYR A 184 -58.76 -4.24 -25.59
CA TYR A 184 -58.62 -5.11 -24.41
C TYR A 184 -58.57 -4.32 -23.08
N GLN A 185 -59.54 -3.45 -22.82
CA GLN A 185 -59.48 -2.49 -21.70
C GLN A 185 -59.27 -3.13 -20.33
N GLN A 186 -59.97 -4.23 -20.03
CA GLN A 186 -59.85 -4.91 -18.73
C GLN A 186 -58.47 -5.55 -18.54
N LEU A 187 -57.95 -6.20 -19.59
CA LEU A 187 -56.62 -6.84 -19.57
C LEU A 187 -55.52 -5.78 -19.39
N LYS A 188 -55.65 -4.64 -20.07
CA LYS A 188 -54.72 -3.51 -19.92
C LYS A 188 -54.70 -2.98 -18.48
N GLN A 189 -55.87 -2.75 -17.87
CA GLN A 189 -55.94 -2.24 -16.49
C GLN A 189 -55.25 -3.18 -15.50
N ASP A 190 -55.48 -4.49 -15.62
CA ASP A 190 -54.84 -5.49 -14.77
C ASP A 190 -53.31 -5.55 -15.02
N PHE A 191 -52.89 -5.51 -16.29
CA PHE A 191 -51.48 -5.45 -16.66
C PHE A 191 -50.78 -4.23 -16.06
N ASP A 192 -51.32 -3.03 -16.28
CA ASP A 192 -50.73 -1.77 -15.80
C ASP A 192 -50.60 -1.73 -14.28
N LYS A 193 -51.60 -2.28 -13.57
CA LYS A 193 -51.57 -2.37 -12.10
C LYS A 193 -50.45 -3.28 -11.62
N LYS A 194 -50.31 -4.47 -12.21
CA LYS A 194 -49.22 -5.41 -11.87
C LYS A 194 -47.85 -4.84 -12.26
N PHE A 195 -47.76 -4.23 -13.44
CA PHE A 195 -46.53 -3.60 -13.95
C PHE A 195 -46.06 -2.47 -13.03
N LYS A 196 -46.96 -1.56 -12.64
CA LYS A 196 -46.65 -0.50 -11.69
C LYS A 196 -46.15 -1.05 -10.35
N THR A 197 -46.81 -2.09 -9.83
CA THR A 197 -46.39 -2.77 -8.59
C THR A 197 -44.97 -3.29 -8.70
N ILE A 198 -44.60 -3.92 -9.83
CA ILE A 198 -43.21 -4.40 -10.03
C ILE A 198 -42.23 -3.23 -10.09
N LYS A 199 -42.55 -2.14 -10.79
CA LYS A 199 -41.69 -0.95 -10.84
C LYS A 199 -41.42 -0.34 -9.47
N GLU A 200 -42.44 -0.28 -8.62
CA GLU A 200 -42.32 0.26 -7.26
C GLU A 200 -41.44 -0.60 -6.34
N THR A 201 -41.10 -1.84 -6.72
CA THR A 201 -40.14 -2.67 -5.97
C THR A 201 -38.68 -2.30 -6.19
N ILE A 202 -38.38 -1.53 -7.25
CA ILE A 202 -37.02 -1.12 -7.61
C ILE A 202 -36.77 0.33 -7.21
N SER A 203 -35.57 0.56 -6.65
CA SER A 203 -35.07 1.87 -6.23
C SER A 203 -33.59 2.03 -6.60
N ASP A 204 -33.04 3.22 -6.39
CA ASP A 204 -31.62 3.50 -6.65
C ASP A 204 -30.67 2.62 -5.80
N SER A 205 -31.12 2.20 -4.62
CA SER A 205 -30.40 1.32 -3.70
C SER A 205 -30.65 -0.18 -3.92
N SER A 206 -31.46 -0.56 -4.90
CA SER A 206 -31.76 -1.97 -5.17
C SER A 206 -30.50 -2.76 -5.55
N SER A 207 -30.44 -3.99 -5.05
CA SER A 207 -29.37 -4.95 -5.33
C SER A 207 -29.51 -5.55 -6.72
N ARG A 208 -28.45 -6.22 -7.19
CA ARG A 208 -28.48 -6.96 -8.45
C ARG A 208 -29.59 -8.01 -8.46
N GLU A 209 -29.77 -8.72 -7.36
CA GLU A 209 -30.77 -9.76 -7.20
C GLU A 209 -32.20 -9.18 -7.23
N ASP A 210 -32.41 -7.97 -6.72
CA ASP A 210 -33.70 -7.27 -6.84
C ASP A 210 -34.03 -6.99 -8.31
N TYR A 211 -33.06 -6.48 -9.08
CA TYR A 211 -33.23 -6.25 -10.52
C TYR A 211 -33.54 -7.54 -11.28
N LEU A 212 -32.83 -8.63 -10.98
CA LEU A 212 -33.08 -9.93 -11.61
C LEU A 212 -34.47 -10.47 -11.29
N SER A 213 -34.93 -10.38 -10.03
CA SER A 213 -36.28 -10.79 -9.65
C SER A 213 -37.36 -9.94 -10.31
N ALA A 214 -37.12 -8.63 -10.46
CA ALA A 214 -38.06 -7.76 -11.16
C ALA A 214 -38.13 -8.06 -12.66
N ILE A 215 -37.01 -8.41 -13.30
CA ILE A 215 -36.97 -8.88 -14.69
C ILE A 215 -37.84 -10.13 -14.86
N GLU A 216 -37.68 -11.14 -14.01
CA GLU A 216 -38.46 -12.39 -14.07
C GLU A 216 -39.97 -12.11 -13.96
N LYS A 217 -40.36 -11.26 -13.00
CA LYS A 217 -41.77 -10.86 -12.83
C LYS A 217 -42.32 -10.10 -14.04
N LEU A 218 -41.51 -9.27 -14.69
CA LEU A 218 -41.90 -8.59 -15.93
C LEU A 218 -42.10 -9.59 -17.07
N ASP A 219 -41.20 -10.56 -17.22
CA ASP A 219 -41.32 -11.60 -18.24
C ASP A 219 -42.57 -12.46 -18.05
N GLU A 220 -42.87 -12.88 -16.81
CA GLU A 220 -44.10 -13.61 -16.47
C GLU A 220 -45.35 -12.78 -16.79
N LEU A 221 -45.38 -11.51 -16.38
CA LEU A 221 -46.51 -10.61 -16.62
C LEU A 221 -46.77 -10.39 -18.12
N MET A 222 -45.70 -10.19 -18.90
CA MET A 222 -45.79 -10.02 -20.35
C MET A 222 -46.28 -11.30 -21.03
N LYS A 223 -45.83 -12.47 -20.58
CA LYS A 223 -46.28 -13.76 -21.10
C LYS A 223 -47.77 -14.02 -20.81
N GLU A 224 -48.22 -13.80 -19.57
CA GLU A 224 -49.64 -13.91 -19.19
C GLU A 224 -50.57 -13.08 -20.07
N SER A 225 -50.07 -11.96 -20.59
CA SER A 225 -50.84 -10.99 -21.38
C SER A 225 -50.74 -11.21 -22.88
N GLY A 226 -49.74 -11.98 -23.36
CA GLY A 226 -49.57 -12.34 -24.76
C GLY A 226 -50.21 -13.68 -25.17
N GLU A 227 -50.54 -14.55 -24.19
CA GLU A 227 -51.19 -15.85 -24.44
C GLU A 227 -52.74 -15.78 -24.54
N LYS A 228 -53.34 -14.58 -24.50
CA LYS A 228 -54.80 -14.36 -24.56
C LYS A 228 -55.22 -13.54 -25.78
#